data_AF-A0A7C2FYE9-F1
#
_entry.id   AF-A0A7C2FYE9-F1
#
_cell.length_a   1.000
_cell.length_b   1.000
_cell.length_c   1.000
_cell.angle_alpha   90.00
_cell.angle_beta   90.00
_cell.angle_gamma   90.00
#
_symmetry.space_group_name_H-M   'P 1'
#
loop_
_entity.id
_entity.type
_entity.pdbx_description
1 polymer ?
#
loop_
_entity_poly.entity_id
_entity_poly.type
_entity_poly.pdbx_seq_one_letter_code
_entity_poly.pdbx_strand_id
1 'polypeptide(L)'
;MRLLYVELTPGFKRRDIFERIRDLYRKLSYENLEVGFLTTSDKGYILEKLGRDSSTLLSSTTLEDLLKEFFNDCRSIHVLREDGAVSKPVEDCFISGVHTDPPEELEQVLTALFHRVFKTSLGSTPYLASALLPILYRLKSLEHIFNMFTV
;
A
#
# COMPACT_ATOMS: atom_id res chain seq x y z
N MET A 1 -4.60 -2.96 9.24
CA MET A 1 -3.82 -3.23 8.01
C MET A 1 -3.78 -1.95 7.20
N ARG A 2 -2.69 -1.66 6.49
CA ARG A 2 -2.60 -0.48 5.61
C ARG A 2 -2.09 -0.85 4.23
N LEU A 3 -2.60 -0.20 3.19
CA LEU A 3 -2.14 -0.36 1.81
C LEU A 3 -1.87 1.02 1.20
N LEU A 4 -0.61 1.27 0.84
CA LEU A 4 -0.21 2.47 0.11
C LEU A 4 0.01 2.12 -1.36
N TYR A 5 -0.69 2.80 -2.25
CA TYR A 5 -0.35 2.78 -3.67
C TYR A 5 0.58 3.96 -4.00
N VAL A 6 1.63 3.70 -4.75
CA VAL A 6 2.61 4.72 -5.15
C VAL A 6 2.65 4.95 -6.65
N GLU A 7 2.69 6.21 -7.04
CA GLU A 7 3.00 6.66 -8.40
C GLU A 7 3.92 7.88 -8.31
N LEU A 8 5.22 7.64 -8.40
CA LEU A 8 6.23 8.69 -8.22
C LEU A 8 6.71 9.30 -9.54
N THR A 9 6.23 8.78 -10.68
CA THR A 9 6.64 9.27 -12.01
C THR A 9 6.01 10.63 -12.28
N PRO A 10 6.79 11.71 -12.43
CA PRO A 10 6.25 13.04 -12.70
C PRO A 10 5.45 13.06 -14.00
N GLY A 11 4.25 13.66 -13.96
CA GLY A 11 3.37 13.79 -15.14
C GLY A 11 2.61 12.54 -15.56
N PHE A 12 2.92 11.36 -14.98
CA PHE A 12 2.16 10.14 -15.22
C PHE A 12 1.12 9.95 -14.12
N LYS A 13 -0.17 10.07 -14.48
CA LYS A 13 -1.27 9.83 -13.54
C LYS A 13 -2.24 8.85 -14.17
N ARG A 14 -2.16 7.57 -13.75
CA ARG A 14 -3.16 6.52 -14.06
C ARG A 14 -4.44 6.75 -13.28
N ARG A 15 -5.09 7.88 -13.56
CA ARG A 15 -6.32 8.34 -12.90
C ARG A 15 -7.41 7.29 -12.98
N ASP A 16 -7.48 6.56 -14.10
CA ASP A 16 -8.36 5.41 -14.32
C ASP A 16 -8.21 4.33 -13.23
N ILE A 17 -6.96 3.98 -12.88
CA ILE A 17 -6.67 2.97 -11.86
C ILE A 17 -7.03 3.50 -10.46
N PHE A 18 -6.67 4.75 -10.15
CA PHE A 18 -7.02 5.35 -8.86
C PHE A 18 -8.54 5.47 -8.66
N GLU A 19 -9.29 5.88 -9.67
CA GLU A 19 -10.76 5.94 -9.61
C GLU A 19 -11.36 4.54 -9.39
N ARG A 20 -10.89 3.52 -10.13
CA ARG A 20 -11.30 2.13 -9.90
C ARG A 20 -11.00 1.67 -8.48
N ILE A 21 -9.84 2.02 -7.93
CA ILE A 21 -9.46 1.68 -6.55
C ILE A 21 -10.40 2.39 -5.55
N ARG A 22 -10.68 3.68 -5.73
CA ARG A 22 -11.63 4.43 -4.86
C ARG A 22 -13.02 3.81 -4.88
N ASP A 23 -13.51 3.45 -6.05
CA ASP A 23 -14.82 2.83 -6.21
C ASP A 23 -14.90 1.45 -5.55
N LEU A 24 -13.83 0.65 -5.65
CA LEU A 24 -13.73 -0.62 -4.95
C LEU A 24 -13.73 -0.40 -3.44
N TYR A 25 -12.88 0.50 -2.93
CA TYR A 25 -12.77 0.80 -1.51
C TYR A 25 -14.12 1.24 -0.90
N ARG A 26 -14.89 2.09 -1.59
CA ARG A 26 -16.22 2.54 -1.13
C ARG A 26 -17.27 1.44 -1.03
N LYS A 27 -17.17 0.40 -1.87
CA LYS A 27 -18.13 -0.72 -1.91
C LYS A 27 -17.90 -1.74 -0.79
N LEU A 28 -16.79 -1.64 -0.10
CA LEU A 28 -16.33 -2.67 0.82
C LEU A 28 -16.40 -2.15 2.25
N SER A 29 -16.96 -2.95 3.15
CA SER A 29 -17.10 -2.64 4.57
C SER A 29 -15.77 -2.92 5.31
N TYR A 30 -14.74 -2.16 4.96
CA TYR A 30 -13.38 -2.33 5.48
C TYR A 30 -13.12 -1.45 6.71
N GLU A 31 -13.65 -1.85 7.86
CA GLU A 31 -13.40 -1.09 9.11
C GLU A 31 -11.91 -1.12 9.54
N ASN A 32 -11.10 -2.04 9.01
CA ASN A 32 -9.72 -2.29 9.46
C ASN A 32 -8.63 -2.21 8.38
N LEU A 33 -8.94 -1.68 7.19
CA LEU A 33 -7.99 -1.46 6.11
C LEU A 33 -7.93 0.02 5.73
N GLU A 34 -6.81 0.68 6.06
CA GLU A 34 -6.54 2.05 5.61
C GLU A 34 -5.86 2.01 4.23
N VAL A 35 -6.34 2.81 3.29
CA VAL A 35 -5.79 2.90 1.93
C VAL A 35 -5.28 4.29 1.65
N GLY A 36 -4.07 4.40 1.11
CA GLY A 36 -3.46 5.66 0.71
C GLY A 36 -3.00 5.65 -0.74
N PHE A 37 -2.92 6.84 -1.34
CA PHE A 37 -2.24 7.11 -2.60
C PHE A 37 -1.12 8.12 -2.38
N LEU A 38 0.11 7.76 -2.74
CA LEU A 38 1.26 8.65 -2.71
C LEU A 38 1.66 9.02 -4.13
N THR A 39 1.64 10.31 -4.43
CA THR A 39 1.92 10.84 -5.77
C THR A 39 2.88 12.02 -5.71
N THR A 40 3.50 12.35 -6.84
CA THR A 40 4.30 13.58 -6.99
C THR A 40 3.47 14.76 -7.51
N SER A 41 3.94 15.95 -7.18
CA SER A 41 3.41 17.25 -7.59
C SER A 41 4.57 18.23 -7.83
N ASP A 42 4.28 19.37 -8.47
CA ASP A 42 5.29 20.41 -8.74
C ASP A 42 5.96 20.96 -7.47
N LYS A 43 5.32 20.79 -6.30
CA LYS A 43 5.78 21.31 -5.01
C LYS A 43 6.28 20.23 -4.05
N GLY A 44 6.40 18.97 -4.50
CA GLY A 44 6.79 17.84 -3.67
C GLY A 44 5.83 16.67 -3.78
N TYR A 45 5.53 16.02 -2.66
CA TYR A 45 4.74 14.79 -2.58
C TYR A 45 3.35 15.06 -2.00
N ILE A 46 2.36 14.29 -2.44
CA ILE A 46 0.99 14.32 -1.96
C ILE A 46 0.59 12.91 -1.52
N LEU A 47 0.13 12.79 -0.29
CA LEU A 47 -0.52 11.60 0.26
C LEU A 47 -2.03 11.85 0.37
N GLU A 48 -2.81 11.07 -0.37
CA GLU A 48 -4.27 11.00 -0.24
C GLU A 48 -4.64 9.77 0.59
N LYS A 49 -5.20 9.97 1.78
CA LYS A 49 -5.82 8.89 2.57
C LYS A 49 -7.29 8.76 2.20
N LEU A 50 -7.70 7.57 1.79
CA LEU A 50 -9.08 7.31 1.43
C LEU A 50 -9.95 7.12 2.68
N GLY A 51 -10.95 7.99 2.83
CA GLY A 51 -12.09 7.75 3.70
C GLY A 51 -13.30 7.27 2.92
N ARG A 52 -14.34 6.83 3.65
CA ARG A 52 -15.58 6.31 3.06
C ARG A 52 -16.28 7.36 2.20
N ASP A 53 -16.40 8.56 2.73
CA ASP A 53 -17.15 9.66 2.10
C ASP A 53 -16.23 10.78 1.57
N SER A 54 -15.06 10.96 2.20
CA SER A 54 -14.09 11.98 1.80
C SER A 54 -12.66 11.47 1.97
N SER A 55 -11.75 11.94 1.13
CA SER A 55 -10.32 11.69 1.28
C SER A 55 -9.67 12.82 2.09
N THR A 56 -8.64 12.48 2.87
CA THR A 56 -7.75 13.46 3.49
C THR A 56 -6.51 13.62 2.61
N LEU A 57 -6.12 14.88 2.34
CA LEU A 57 -4.93 15.19 1.55
C LEU A 57 -3.86 15.81 2.45
N LEU A 58 -2.67 15.23 2.40
CA LEU A 58 -1.47 15.72 3.06
C LEU A 58 -0.42 16.00 1.99
N SER A 59 0.26 17.15 2.11
CA SER A 59 1.31 17.55 1.17
C SER A 59 2.59 17.80 1.95
N SER A 60 3.71 17.32 1.42
CA SER A 60 5.04 17.57 2.00
C SER A 60 6.10 17.73 0.92
N THR A 61 7.13 18.51 1.20
CA THR A 61 8.36 18.55 0.38
C THR A 61 9.24 17.32 0.57
N THR A 62 9.06 16.59 1.67
CA THR A 62 9.82 15.40 2.09
C THR A 62 8.95 14.16 1.98
N LEU A 63 9.45 13.14 1.28
CA LEU A 63 8.78 11.86 1.11
C LEU A 63 8.65 11.12 2.46
N GLU A 64 9.70 11.22 3.26
CA GLU A 64 9.88 10.56 4.54
C GLU A 64 8.78 10.91 5.54
N ASP A 65 8.35 12.16 5.57
CA ASP A 65 7.33 12.61 6.51
C ASP A 65 5.96 12.00 6.18
N LEU A 66 5.63 11.88 4.88
CA LEU A 66 4.40 11.22 4.44
C LEU A 66 4.45 9.71 4.69
N LEU A 67 5.62 9.07 4.47
CA LEU A 67 5.78 7.65 4.74
C LEU A 67 5.67 7.34 6.24
N LYS A 68 6.29 8.14 7.11
CA LYS A 68 6.16 8.01 8.57
C LYS A 68 4.73 8.20 9.03
N GLU A 69 4.04 9.21 8.49
CA GLU A 69 2.65 9.49 8.83
C GLU A 69 1.73 8.33 8.41
N PHE A 70 1.89 7.80 7.21
CA PHE A 70 1.04 6.70 6.73
C PHE A 70 1.33 5.37 7.44
N PHE A 71 2.61 5.05 7.66
CA PHE A 71 3.02 3.78 8.26
C PHE A 71 3.23 3.83 9.77
N ASN A 72 2.76 4.89 10.46
CA ASN A 72 2.86 4.99 11.91
C ASN A 72 2.21 3.77 12.58
N ASP A 73 2.87 3.13 13.56
CA ASP A 73 2.41 1.90 14.23
C ASP A 73 2.41 0.61 13.37
N CYS A 74 2.95 0.64 12.15
CA CYS A 74 3.18 -0.59 11.37
C CYS A 74 4.32 -1.41 11.99
N ARG A 75 4.06 -2.69 12.29
CA ARG A 75 5.09 -3.63 12.79
C ARG A 75 6.09 -4.03 11.70
N SER A 76 5.63 -4.15 10.47
CA SER A 76 6.42 -4.41 9.27
C SER A 76 5.76 -3.80 8.04
N ILE A 77 6.58 -3.56 7.03
CA ILE A 77 6.16 -3.02 5.73
C ILE A 77 6.57 -4.00 4.64
N HIS A 78 5.61 -4.42 3.83
CA HIS A 78 5.81 -5.31 2.69
C HIS A 78 5.76 -4.52 1.39
N VAL A 79 6.91 -4.40 0.73
CA VAL A 79 7.05 -3.83 -0.60
C VAL A 79 6.64 -4.91 -1.60
N LEU A 80 5.47 -4.72 -2.21
CA LEU A 80 4.88 -5.67 -3.13
C LEU A 80 5.55 -5.57 -4.50
N ARG A 81 6.26 -6.63 -4.88
CA ARG A 81 7.01 -6.76 -6.13
C ARG A 81 6.91 -8.17 -6.68
N GLU A 82 7.03 -8.32 -7.99
CA GLU A 82 6.99 -9.63 -8.64
C GLU A 82 8.18 -10.52 -8.25
N ASP A 83 9.34 -9.91 -8.00
CA ASP A 83 10.59 -10.58 -7.60
C ASP A 83 10.75 -10.75 -6.07
N GLY A 84 9.70 -10.44 -5.31
CA GLY A 84 9.68 -10.58 -3.85
C GLY A 84 9.55 -12.02 -3.38
N ALA A 85 9.94 -12.27 -2.13
CA ALA A 85 9.73 -13.58 -1.51
C ALA A 85 8.21 -13.84 -1.38
N VAL A 86 7.77 -15.04 -1.75
CA VAL A 86 6.35 -15.39 -1.67
C VAL A 86 5.94 -15.51 -0.19
N SER A 87 5.05 -14.63 0.26
CA SER A 87 4.54 -14.62 1.63
C SER A 87 3.13 -14.04 1.67
N LYS A 88 2.35 -14.41 2.69
CA LYS A 88 0.98 -13.95 2.89
C LYS A 88 0.79 -13.38 4.30
N PRO A 89 1.46 -12.26 4.61
CA PRO A 89 1.31 -11.61 5.91
C PRO A 89 -0.14 -11.12 6.09
N VAL A 90 -0.67 -11.28 7.31
CA VAL A 90 -2.11 -11.07 7.60
C VAL A 90 -2.38 -9.83 8.46
N GLU A 91 -1.36 -9.27 9.13
CA GLU A 91 -1.48 -8.09 10.01
C GLU A 91 -0.69 -6.86 9.57
N ASP A 92 0.03 -6.95 8.45
CA ASP A 92 1.11 -6.01 8.17
C ASP A 92 0.67 -4.84 7.27
N CYS A 93 1.61 -3.94 7.01
CA CYS A 93 1.41 -2.81 6.12
C CYS A 93 2.03 -3.11 4.76
N PHE A 94 1.40 -2.61 3.71
CA PHE A 94 1.76 -2.93 2.32
C PHE A 94 2.00 -1.66 1.53
N ILE A 95 2.92 -1.74 0.58
CA ILE A 95 3.15 -0.71 -0.41
C ILE A 95 3.26 -1.36 -1.79
N SER A 96 2.56 -0.81 -2.77
CA SER A 96 2.55 -1.30 -4.14
C SER A 96 2.60 -0.13 -5.10
N GLY A 97 3.24 -0.30 -6.25
CA GLY A 97 3.07 0.64 -7.34
C GLY A 97 1.71 0.45 -8.02
N VAL A 98 1.28 1.48 -8.75
CA VAL A 98 -0.04 1.50 -9.41
C VAL A 98 -0.01 0.80 -10.77
N HIS A 99 1.10 0.97 -11.49
CA HIS A 99 1.28 0.44 -12.85
C HIS A 99 2.57 -0.36 -13.01
N THR A 100 3.65 0.12 -12.38
CA THR A 100 4.94 -0.56 -12.28
C THR A 100 5.20 -0.92 -10.82
N ASP A 101 6.20 -1.75 -10.56
CA ASP A 101 6.68 -1.95 -9.20
C ASP A 101 7.12 -0.62 -8.56
N PRO A 102 7.06 -0.51 -7.22
CA PRO A 102 7.70 0.59 -6.51
C PRO A 102 9.19 0.70 -6.91
N PRO A 103 9.72 1.93 -7.11
CA PRO A 103 11.13 2.12 -7.46
C PRO A 103 12.04 1.66 -6.31
N GLU A 104 13.25 1.18 -6.63
CA GLU A 104 14.20 0.66 -5.63
C GLU A 104 14.64 1.74 -4.62
N GLU A 105 14.72 3.00 -5.06
CA GLU A 105 15.02 4.12 -4.17
C GLU A 105 13.99 4.26 -3.05
N LEU A 106 12.72 3.93 -3.30
CA LEU A 106 11.69 3.94 -2.27
C LEU A 106 11.91 2.85 -1.22
N GLU A 107 12.38 1.68 -1.63
CA GLU A 107 12.73 0.58 -0.72
C GLU A 107 13.92 0.97 0.19
N GLN A 108 14.90 1.68 -0.36
CA GLN A 108 16.04 2.22 0.41
C GLN A 108 15.56 3.24 1.45
N VAL A 109 14.67 4.18 1.06
CA VAL A 109 14.08 5.15 1.97
C VAL A 109 13.29 4.43 3.07
N LEU A 110 12.44 3.47 2.73
CA LEU A 110 11.68 2.69 3.71
C LEU A 110 12.60 1.94 4.69
N THR A 111 13.65 1.30 4.20
CA THR A 111 14.59 0.55 5.03
C THR A 111 15.39 1.46 5.97
N ALA A 112 15.65 2.71 5.57
CA ALA A 112 16.26 3.71 6.44
C ALA A 112 15.31 4.23 7.52
N LEU A 113 14.00 4.23 7.26
CA LEU A 113 12.97 4.77 8.17
C LEU A 113 12.39 3.72 9.13
N PHE A 114 12.33 2.45 8.71
CA PHE A 114 11.61 1.39 9.42
C PHE A 114 12.48 0.14 9.60
N HIS A 115 12.39 -0.48 10.78
CA HIS A 115 13.24 -1.63 11.13
C HIS A 115 12.91 -2.94 10.39
N ARG A 116 11.70 -3.07 9.83
CA ARG A 116 11.20 -4.32 9.21
C ARG A 116 10.54 -4.03 7.88
N VAL A 117 11.34 -4.07 6.82
CA VAL A 117 10.88 -3.89 5.43
C VAL A 117 11.20 -5.15 4.65
N PHE A 118 10.21 -5.68 3.93
CA PHE A 118 10.31 -6.93 3.20
C PHE A 118 9.86 -6.78 1.76
N LYS A 119 10.72 -7.15 0.82
CA LYS A 119 10.32 -7.34 -0.58
C LYS A 119 9.50 -8.63 -0.71
N THR A 120 8.21 -8.49 -1.02
CA THR A 120 7.22 -9.57 -0.90
C THR A 120 6.41 -9.74 -2.17
N SER A 121 6.11 -10.98 -2.53
CA SER A 121 5.10 -11.31 -3.53
C SER A 121 3.93 -12.05 -2.88
N LEU A 122 2.70 -11.72 -3.25
CA LEU A 122 1.50 -12.41 -2.74
C LEU A 122 1.24 -13.76 -3.45
N GLY A 123 1.97 -14.05 -4.53
CA GLY A 123 1.84 -15.29 -5.28
C GLY A 123 2.65 -15.29 -6.59
N SER A 124 2.67 -16.43 -7.28
CA SER A 124 3.42 -16.59 -8.53
C SER A 124 2.80 -15.89 -9.75
N THR A 125 1.57 -15.36 -9.61
CA THR A 125 0.84 -14.71 -10.70
C THR A 125 0.85 -13.20 -10.49
N PRO A 126 1.30 -12.43 -11.50
CA PRO A 126 1.18 -10.98 -11.50
C PRO A 126 -0.26 -10.53 -11.25
N TYR A 127 -0.43 -9.48 -10.46
CA TYR A 127 -1.74 -8.93 -10.11
C TYR A 127 -1.82 -7.46 -10.45
N LEU A 128 -3.01 -7.03 -10.87
CA LEU A 128 -3.28 -5.61 -11.06
C LEU A 128 -3.34 -4.91 -9.70
N ALA A 129 -2.89 -3.66 -9.62
CA ALA A 129 -3.00 -2.85 -8.40
C ALA A 129 -4.42 -2.84 -7.81
N SER A 130 -5.45 -2.72 -8.66
CA SER A 130 -6.85 -2.78 -8.22
C SER A 130 -7.29 -4.11 -7.58
N ALA A 131 -6.58 -5.21 -7.85
CA ALA A 131 -6.85 -6.53 -7.27
C ALA A 131 -6.27 -6.67 -5.85
N LEU A 132 -5.33 -5.82 -5.44
CA LEU A 132 -4.72 -5.90 -4.11
C LEU A 132 -5.72 -5.69 -2.98
N LEU A 133 -6.63 -4.73 -3.14
CA LEU A 133 -7.68 -4.45 -2.15
C LEU A 133 -8.52 -5.69 -1.79
N PRO A 134 -9.18 -6.36 -2.76
CA PRO A 134 -9.92 -7.57 -2.44
C PRO A 134 -9.03 -8.74 -1.97
N ILE A 135 -7.78 -8.87 -2.47
CA ILE A 135 -6.84 -9.89 -2.01
C ILE A 135 -6.49 -9.70 -0.54
N LEU A 136 -6.01 -8.51 -0.17
CA LEU A 136 -5.57 -8.21 1.19
C LEU A 136 -6.74 -8.25 2.17
N TYR A 137 -7.92 -7.80 1.76
CA TYR A 137 -9.11 -7.98 2.57
C TYR A 137 -9.43 -9.44 2.83
N ARG A 138 -9.38 -10.28 1.78
CA ARG A 138 -9.64 -11.70 1.94
C ARG A 138 -8.61 -12.33 2.87
N LEU A 139 -7.34 -11.99 2.74
CA LEU A 139 -6.29 -12.43 3.66
C LEU A 139 -6.63 -12.04 5.10
N LYS A 140 -6.96 -10.77 5.35
CA LYS A 140 -7.35 -10.30 6.69
C LYS A 140 -8.58 -11.02 7.24
N SER A 141 -9.60 -11.26 6.41
CA SER A 141 -10.79 -12.00 6.86
C SER A 141 -10.49 -13.45 7.25
N LEU A 142 -9.44 -14.04 6.69
CA LEU A 142 -9.02 -15.42 6.95
C LEU A 142 -7.98 -15.52 8.08
N GLU A 143 -7.57 -14.40 8.66
CA GLU A 143 -6.58 -14.35 9.75
C GLU A 143 -6.92 -15.27 10.92
N HIS A 144 -8.18 -15.29 11.34
CA HIS A 144 -8.65 -16.17 12.41
C HIS A 144 -8.42 -17.66 12.11
N ILE A 145 -8.44 -18.05 10.83
CA ILE A 145 -8.16 -19.44 10.41
C ILE A 145 -6.66 -19.70 10.47
N PHE A 146 -5.83 -18.79 9.97
CA PHE A 146 -4.38 -18.97 10.00
C PHE A 146 -3.83 -19.00 11.43
N ASN A 147 -4.38 -18.18 12.34
CA ASN A 147 -4.00 -18.16 13.75
C ASN A 147 -4.35 -19.45 14.50
N MET A 148 -5.27 -20.29 14.00
CA MET A 148 -5.55 -21.60 14.59
C MET A 148 -4.51 -22.67 14.22
N PHE A 149 -3.70 -22.46 13.19
CA PHE A 149 -2.70 -23.43 12.72
C PHE A 149 -1.26 -23.10 13.15
N THR A 150 -1.06 -22.01 13.89
CA THR A 150 0.25 -21.54 14.36
C THR A 150 0.45 -21.69 15.87
N VAL A 151 -0.39 -22.49 16.55
CA VAL A 151 -0.26 -22.85 17.97
C VAL A 151 0.44 -24.20 18.13
#